data_AF-A0A2M7FQL4-F1
#
_entry.id   AF-A0A2M7FQL4-F1
#
_cell.length_a   1.000
_cell.length_b   1.000
_cell.length_c   1.000
_cell.angle_alpha   90.00
_cell.angle_beta   90.00
_cell.angle_gamma   90.00
#
_symmetry.space_group_name_H-M   'P 1'
#
loop_
_entity.id
_entity.type
_entity.pdbx_description
1 polymer ?
#
loop_
_entity_poly.entity_id
_entity_poly.type
_entity_poly.pdbx_seq_one_letter_code
_entity_poly.pdbx_strand_id
1 'polypeptide(L)' 'MSTIPLKVKQRVTLFLKPSILKHARAEAIIEEITLTKIVEKSLIAYLPAEIVIKKVDLEI' A
#
# COMPACT_ATOMS: atom_id res chain seq x y z
N MET A 1 6.60 -30.72 -9.46
CA MET A 1 6.42 -29.97 -8.20
C MET A 1 6.58 -28.48 -8.50
N SER A 2 5.48 -27.73 -8.50
CA SER A 2 5.52 -26.27 -8.63
C SER A 2 5.93 -25.65 -7.30
N THR A 3 7.07 -24.98 -7.27
CA THR A 3 7.54 -24.24 -6.11
C THR A 3 6.70 -22.97 -5.97
N ILE A 4 6.01 -22.84 -4.83
CA ILE A 4 5.27 -21.64 -4.46
C ILE A 4 6.32 -20.52 -4.26
N PRO A 5 6.23 -19.38 -4.98
CA PRO A 5 7.24 -18.33 -4.84
C PRO A 5 7.21 -17.76 -3.42
N LEU A 6 8.37 -17.74 -2.76
CA LEU A 6 8.59 -17.05 -1.51
C LEU A 6 8.23 -15.57 -1.75
N LYS A 7 7.15 -15.09 -1.12
CA LYS A 7 6.60 -13.74 -1.37
C LYS A 7 7.58 -12.69 -0.85
N VAL A 8 8.50 -12.24 -1.71
CA VAL A 8 9.49 -11.21 -1.36
C VAL A 8 8.75 -9.90 -1.14
N LYS A 9 8.79 -9.39 0.10
CA LYS A 9 8.21 -8.06 0.40
C LYS A 9 9.10 -6.99 -0.24
N GLN A 10 8.55 -6.26 -1.20
CA GLN A 10 9.22 -5.11 -1.81
C GLN A 10 9.24 -3.94 -0.81
N ARG A 11 10.41 -3.40 -0.49
CA ARG A 11 10.53 -2.13 0.23
C ARG A 11 10.30 -0.98 -0.75
N VAL A 12 9.47 -0.02 -0.36
CA VAL A 12 9.13 1.18 -1.13
C VAL A 12 9.23 2.39 -0.22
N THR A 13 9.81 3.47 -0.71
CA THR A 13 9.86 4.75 -0.01
C THR A 13 8.66 5.58 -0.41
N LEU A 14 7.84 5.97 0.57
CA LEU A 14 6.68 6.85 0.37
C LEU A 14 6.99 8.23 0.92
N PHE A 15 6.74 9.26 0.11
CA PHE A 15 6.85 10.66 0.53
C PHE A 15 5.47 11.17 0.91
N LEU A 16 5.32 11.60 2.17
CA LEU A 16 4.06 12.03 2.75
C LEU A 16 4.20 13.41 3.36
N LYS A 17 3.10 14.17 3.43
CA LYS A 17 3.08 15.44 4.14
C LYS A 17 3.35 15.21 5.64
N PRO A 18 4.23 16.00 6.29
CA PRO A 18 4.57 15.81 7.70
C PRO A 18 3.36 15.89 8.65
N SER A 19 2.36 16.72 8.33
CA SER A 19 1.12 16.82 9.10
C SER A 19 0.38 15.48 9.16
N ILE A 20 0.18 14.83 8.01
CA ILE A 20 -0.49 13.52 7.91
C ILE A 20 0.32 12.45 8.64
N LEU A 21 1.66 12.47 8.50
CA LEU A 21 2.53 11.50 9.15
C LEU A 21 2.43 11.56 10.69
N LYS A 22 2.25 12.76 11.27
CA LYS A 22 2.07 12.91 12.72
C LYS A 22 0.78 12.26 13.20
N HIS A 23 -0.33 12.48 12.48
CA HIS A 23 -1.62 11.88 12.83
C HIS A 23 -1.59 10.36 12.68
N ALA A 24 -1.07 9.84 11.56
CA ALA A 24 -0.97 8.40 11.33
C ALA A 24 -0.07 7.69 12.37
N ARG A 25 0.98 8.36 12.87
CA ARG A 25 1.80 7.80 13.96
C ARG A 25 1.05 7.75 15.28
N ALA A 26 0.25 8.76 15.60
CA ALA A 26 -0.57 8.74 16.81
C ALA A 26 -1.62 7.63 16.75
N GLU A 27 -2.30 7.48 15.60
CA GLU A 27 -3.25 6.40 15.33
C GLU A 27 -2.59 5.02 15.48
N ALA A 28 -1.39 4.83 14.92
CA ALA A 28 -0.65 3.57 15.04
C ALA A 28 -0.39 3.16 16.50
N ILE A 29 -0.09 4.13 17.36
CA ILE A 29 0.16 3.89 18.79
C ILE A 29 -1.15 3.49 19.50
N ILE A 30 -2.24 4.20 19.22
CA ILE A 30 -3.56 3.94 19.83
C ILE A 30 -4.10 2.57 19.43
N GLU A 31 -3.92 2.19 18.17
CA GLU A 31 -4.35 0.89 17.64
C GLU A 31 -3.36 -0.25 17.93
N GLU A 32 -2.24 0.03 18.60
CA GLU A 32 -1.15 -0.94 18.85
C GLU A 32 -0.64 -1.64 17.56
N ILE A 33 -0.69 -0.94 16.42
CA ILE A 33 -0.23 -1.44 15.12
C ILE A 33 0.96 -0.62 14.61
N THR A 34 1.63 -1.14 13.57
CA THR A 34 2.72 -0.41 12.93
C THR A 34 2.20 0.60 11.93
N LEU A 35 2.95 1.69 11.74
CA LEU A 35 2.67 2.68 10.69
C LEU A 35 2.60 2.03 9.29
N THR A 36 3.44 1.02 9.04
CA THR A 36 3.39 0.22 7.80
C THR A 36 2.02 -0.43 7.62
N LYS A 37 1.42 -0.95 8.69
CA LYS A 37 0.10 -1.60 8.62
C LYS A 37 -1.02 -0.61 8.31
N ILE A 38 -0.95 0.61 8.85
CA ILE A 38 -1.88 1.69 8.51
C ILE A 38 -1.79 2.03 7.02
N VAL A 39 -0.57 2.17 6.51
CA VAL A 39 -0.35 2.45 5.09
C VAL A 39 -0.86 1.30 4.21
N GLU A 40 -0.59 0.04 4.58
CA GLU A 40 -1.13 -1.12 3.86
C GLU A 40 -2.66 -1.10 3.82
N LYS A 41 -3.33 -0.90 4.96
CA LYS A 41 -4.80 -0.81 5.03
C LYS A 41 -5.34 0.31 4.15
N SER A 42 -4.70 1.48 4.20
CA SER A 42 -5.09 2.66 3.43
C SER A 42 -4.94 2.43 1.93
N LEU A 43 -3.84 1.79 1.51
CA LEU A 43 -3.62 1.43 0.10
C LEU A 43 -4.65 0.41 -0.38
N ILE A 44 -4.94 -0.62 0.41
CA ILE A 44 -5.96 -1.63 0.07
C ILE A 44 -7.33 -0.97 -0.05
N ALA A 45 -7.68 -0.07 0.87
CA ALA A 45 -8.95 0.64 0.85
C ALA A 45 -9.06 1.63 -0.33
N TYR A 46 -7.94 2.23 -0.75
CA TYR A 46 -7.89 3.12 -1.89
C TYR A 46 -7.95 2.38 -3.24
N LEU A 47 -7.38 1.18 -3.31
CA LEU A 47 -7.37 0.39 -4.53
C LEU A 47 -8.80 -0.15 -4.81
N PRO A 48 -9.25 -0.09 -6.08
CA PRO A 48 -10.54 -0.64 -6.45
C PRO A 48 -10.55 -2.16 -6.29
N ALA A 49 -11.71 -2.71 -5.90
CA ALA A 49 -11.89 -4.16 -5.73
C ALA A 49 -11.60 -4.94 -7.02
N GLU A 50 -11.88 -4.33 -8.19
CA GLU A 50 -11.55 -4.85 -9.50
C GLU A 50 -10.56 -3.91 -10.20
N ILE A 51 -9.36 -4.43 -10.48
CA ILE A 51 -8.35 -3.71 -11.26
C ILE A 51 -8.52 -4.14 -12.72
N VAL A 52 -9.34 -3.41 -13.48
CA VAL A 52 -9.44 -3.60 -14.94
C VAL A 52 -8.20 -2.95 -15.57
N ILE A 53 -7.18 -3.76 -15.87
CA ILE A 53 -6.02 -3.32 -16.66
C ILE A 53 -6.51 -3.13 -18.10
N LYS A 54 -6.96 -1.92 -18.43
CA LYS A 54 -7.30 -1.56 -19.81
C LYS A 54 -5.99 -1.44 -20.60
N LYS A 55 -5.86 -2.26 -21.64
CA LYS A 55 -4.78 -2.10 -22.61
C LYS A 55 -4.93 -0.70 -23.21
N VAL A 56 -3.91 0.14 -23.06
CA VAL A 56 -3.88 1.43 -23.73
C VAL A 56 -3.55 1.11 -25.19
N ASP A 57 -4.55 1.20 -26.06
CA ASP A 57 -4.30 1.26 -27.50
C ASP A 57 -3.69 2.63 -27.77
N LEU A 58 -2.35 2.68 -27.80
CA LEU A 58 -1.61 3.82 -28.31
C LEU A 58 -1.73 3.79 -29.83
N GLU A 59 -2.66 4.56 -30.39
CA GLU A 59 -2.63 4.90 -31.81
C GLU A 59 -1.39 5.79 -32.06
N ILE A 60 -0.40 5.23 -32.75
CA ILE A 60 0.74 5.93 -33.34
C ILE A 60 0.49 6.01 -34.84
#